data_AF-A0A7J7NDQ2-F1
#
_entry.id   AF-A0A7J7NDQ2-F1
#
_cell.length_a   1.000
_cell.length_b   1.000
_cell.length_c   1.000
_cell.angle_alpha   90.00
_cell.angle_beta   90.00
_cell.angle_gamma   90.00
#
_symmetry.space_group_name_H-M   'P 1'
#
loop_
_entity.id
_entity.type
_entity.pdbx_description
1 polymer ?
#
loop_
_entity_poly.entity_id
_entity_poly.type
_entity_poly.pdbx_seq_one_letter_code
_entity_poly.pdbx_strand_id
1 'polypeptide(L)'
;MPALNADNLVWLCMGELAIKSVFNTILTNNEAVHLAEYLICNSFYELEHFVFKMIPNFKPIRPLLLSSRFANFWSEDSTCLTWFNEQPAESVIYVAFRSFTVFNKQQFDELAIGLELSGKPFLWVVQPDLTERPDNVYPDRFEKRVAGQGRMVGWAPQREVLAHPSITCFLTHCGWNSTMEGVSTGVPFLTWPFFGDQLFNQSYICDIWKVGLRLNHNGNGIISSDEITKKVDGLLEDEGIKTRALKLKEIEMNSISKSGVFFKEF
;
A
#
# COMPACT_ATOMS: atom_id res chain seq x y z
N MET A 1 -13.59 13.73 -0.09
CA MET A 1 -13.82 12.28 -0.05
C MET A 1 -13.98 11.78 -1.48
N PRO A 2 -13.46 10.59 -1.82
CA PRO A 2 -13.70 9.97 -3.12
C PRO A 2 -15.19 9.66 -3.29
N ALA A 3 -15.65 9.58 -4.54
CA ALA A 3 -16.99 9.10 -4.84
C ALA A 3 -17.11 7.63 -4.43
N LEU A 4 -18.18 7.28 -3.72
CA LEU A 4 -18.48 5.90 -3.32
C LEU A 4 -19.12 5.18 -4.52
N ASN A 5 -18.50 4.10 -4.98
CA ASN A 5 -19.18 3.15 -5.86
C ASN A 5 -19.93 2.13 -4.98
N ALA A 6 -21.23 1.95 -5.23
CA ALA A 6 -22.06 0.99 -4.52
C ALA A 6 -21.53 -0.45 -4.66
N ASP A 7 -20.89 -0.78 -5.78
CA ASP A 7 -20.30 -2.12 -6.01
C ASP A 7 -19.07 -2.38 -5.12
N ASN A 8 -18.44 -1.31 -4.61
CA ASN A 8 -17.22 -1.38 -3.80
C ASN A 8 -17.50 -1.33 -2.29
N LEU A 9 -18.76 -1.39 -1.87
CA LEU A 9 -19.10 -1.39 -0.44
C LEU A 9 -18.44 -2.58 0.27
N VAL A 10 -17.87 -2.32 1.45
CA VAL A 10 -17.00 -3.28 2.17
C VAL A 10 -17.64 -4.67 2.31
N TRP A 11 -18.94 -4.74 2.60
CA TRP A 11 -19.62 -6.02 2.75
C TRP A 11 -19.79 -6.79 1.43
N LEU A 12 -19.78 -6.13 0.27
CA LEU A 12 -19.90 -6.78 -1.04
C LEU A 12 -18.57 -7.36 -1.54
N CYS A 13 -17.44 -6.76 -1.13
CA CYS A 13 -16.12 -7.14 -1.61
C CYS A 13 -15.33 -8.07 -0.66
N MET A 14 -15.95 -8.57 0.42
CA MET A 14 -15.34 -9.54 1.35
C MET A 14 -15.76 -11.01 1.11
N GLY A 15 -16.46 -11.28 -0.01
CA GLY A 15 -16.91 -12.61 -0.42
C GLY A 15 -18.36 -12.94 -0.02
N GLU A 16 -19.05 -13.71 -0.87
CA GLU A 16 -20.51 -13.95 -0.77
C GLU A 16 -20.96 -14.49 0.58
N LEU A 17 -20.19 -15.42 1.17
CA LEU A 17 -20.50 -16.04 2.45
C LEU A 17 -20.38 -15.05 3.63
N ALA A 18 -19.60 -13.97 3.46
CA ALA A 18 -19.34 -12.99 4.52
C ALA A 18 -20.28 -11.79 4.47
N ILE A 19 -20.99 -11.53 3.35
CA ILE A 19 -21.78 -10.30 3.12
C ILE A 19 -22.67 -9.96 4.31
N LYS A 20 -23.55 -10.88 4.71
CA LYS A 20 -24.52 -10.64 5.79
C LYS A 20 -23.83 -10.39 7.13
N SER A 21 -22.77 -11.14 7.43
CA SER A 21 -22.04 -10.99 8.68
C SER A 21 -21.34 -9.65 8.75
N VAL A 22 -20.59 -9.29 7.70
CA VAL A 22 -19.85 -8.02 7.62
C VAL A 22 -20.80 -6.83 7.66
N PHE A 23 -21.90 -6.88 6.91
CA PHE A 23 -22.92 -5.84 6.93
C PHE A 23 -23.51 -5.63 8.34
N ASN A 24 -23.92 -6.71 9.01
CA ASN A 24 -24.46 -6.63 10.37
C ASN A 24 -23.41 -6.09 11.36
N THR A 25 -22.15 -6.53 11.26
CA THR A 25 -21.06 -6.00 12.08
C THR A 25 -20.88 -4.51 11.87
N ILE A 26 -20.91 -4.03 10.63
CA ILE A 26 -20.80 -2.59 10.32
C ILE A 26 -21.98 -1.82 10.92
N LEU A 27 -23.21 -2.32 10.80
CA LEU A 27 -24.38 -1.67 11.39
C LEU A 27 -24.25 -1.53 12.91
N THR A 28 -23.94 -2.63 13.60
CA THR A 28 -23.74 -2.62 15.07
C THR A 28 -22.59 -1.69 15.49
N ASN A 29 -21.47 -1.71 14.74
CA ASN A 29 -20.36 -0.82 15.02
C ASN A 29 -20.73 0.66 14.82
N ASN A 30 -21.51 0.99 13.78
CA ASN A 30 -21.96 2.36 13.53
C ASN A 30 -22.88 2.87 14.65
N GLU A 31 -23.75 2.02 15.20
CA GLU A 31 -24.55 2.38 16.38
C GLU A 31 -23.66 2.65 17.60
N ALA A 32 -22.67 1.78 17.84
CA ALA A 32 -21.73 1.92 18.95
C ALA A 32 -20.82 3.16 18.82
N VAL A 33 -20.49 3.58 17.59
CA VAL A 33 -19.69 4.79 17.31
C VAL A 33 -20.32 6.04 17.92
N HIS A 34 -21.65 6.11 18.04
CA HIS A 34 -22.34 7.24 18.68
C HIS A 34 -22.11 7.33 20.20
N LEU A 35 -21.64 6.24 20.83
CA LEU A 35 -21.31 6.21 22.26
C LEU A 35 -19.87 6.67 22.53
N ALA A 36 -19.03 6.77 21.49
CA ALA A 36 -17.63 7.15 21.63
C ALA A 36 -17.49 8.69 21.75
N GLU A 37 -16.81 9.14 22.79
CA GLU A 37 -16.46 10.56 22.97
C GLU A 37 -15.51 11.04 21.87
N TYR A 38 -14.54 10.20 21.51
CA TYR A 38 -13.60 10.43 20.42
C TYR A 38 -13.44 9.18 19.57
N LEU A 39 -13.37 9.39 18.26
CA LEU A 39 -12.94 8.39 17.30
C LEU A 39 -11.52 8.73 16.88
N ILE A 40 -10.62 7.76 16.90
CA ILE A 40 -9.20 8.00 16.64
C ILE A 40 -8.82 7.40 15.28
N CYS A 41 -8.21 8.19 14.40
CA CYS A 41 -7.83 7.77 13.05
C CYS A 41 -6.32 7.88 12.83
N ASN A 42 -5.70 6.86 12.25
CA ASN A 42 -4.31 6.92 11.80
C ASN A 42 -4.17 7.79 10.53
N SER A 43 -4.18 9.12 10.66
CA SER A 43 -4.23 10.09 9.54
C SER A 43 -3.73 11.47 10.00
N PHE A 44 -3.80 12.50 9.16
CA PHE A 44 -3.50 13.88 9.55
C PHE A 44 -4.49 14.87 8.92
N TYR A 45 -4.73 15.99 9.60
CA TYR A 45 -5.83 16.89 9.30
C TYR A 45 -5.80 17.39 7.84
N GLU A 46 -4.64 17.78 7.34
CA GLU A 46 -4.50 18.30 5.98
C GLU A 46 -4.80 17.25 4.90
N LEU A 47 -4.59 15.96 5.17
CA LEU A 47 -4.85 14.88 4.21
C LEU A 47 -6.34 14.69 3.95
N GLU A 48 -7.15 14.81 5.02
CA GLU A 48 -8.57 14.50 5.03
C GLU A 48 -9.40 15.60 5.70
N HIS A 49 -9.05 16.87 5.45
CA HIS A 49 -9.61 18.00 6.18
C HIS A 49 -11.15 18.07 6.12
N PHE A 50 -11.74 17.63 5.01
CA PHE A 50 -13.19 17.57 4.84
C PHE A 50 -13.85 16.59 5.82
N VAL A 51 -13.21 15.43 6.05
CA VAL A 51 -13.73 14.38 6.94
C VAL A 51 -13.70 14.87 8.39
N PHE A 52 -12.57 15.39 8.84
CA PHE A 52 -12.42 15.88 10.21
C PHE A 52 -13.26 17.13 10.51
N LYS A 53 -13.54 17.95 9.49
CA LYS A 53 -14.48 19.06 9.63
C LYS A 53 -15.93 18.60 9.74
N MET A 54 -16.30 17.54 9.03
CA MET A 54 -17.67 17.00 9.01
C MET A 54 -18.00 16.18 10.27
N ILE A 55 -17.00 15.52 10.87
CA ILE A 55 -17.17 14.66 12.05
C ILE A 55 -16.24 15.18 13.16
N PRO A 56 -16.67 16.16 13.97
CA PRO A 56 -15.77 16.87 14.89
C PRO A 56 -15.14 16.02 16.00
N ASN A 57 -15.79 14.91 16.38
CA ASN A 57 -15.26 13.94 17.35
C ASN A 57 -14.29 12.93 16.72
N PHE A 58 -14.10 12.94 15.40
CA PHE A 58 -13.07 12.16 14.72
C PHE A 58 -11.75 12.90 14.74
N LYS A 59 -10.79 12.37 15.50
CA LYS A 59 -9.48 12.97 15.74
C LYS A 59 -8.41 12.20 14.96
N PRO A 60 -7.68 12.87 14.05
CA PRO A 60 -6.50 12.27 13.49
C PRO A 60 -5.44 12.16 14.57
N ILE A 61 -5.02 10.93 14.86
CA ILE A 61 -3.68 10.70 15.40
C ILE A 61 -2.77 10.52 14.21
N ARG A 62 -1.64 11.22 14.25
CA ARG A 62 -0.63 11.17 13.20
C ARG A 62 -0.37 9.73 12.75
N PRO A 63 0.07 9.52 11.49
CA PRO A 63 0.66 8.26 11.06
C PRO A 63 1.43 7.68 12.21
N LEU A 64 0.88 6.62 12.79
CA LEU A 64 1.48 5.93 13.90
C LEU A 64 2.72 5.30 13.30
N LEU A 65 3.82 6.06 13.33
CA LEU A 65 5.17 5.63 13.01
C LEU A 65 5.67 4.68 14.12
N LEU A 66 4.76 3.85 14.64
CA LEU A 66 5.03 2.81 15.61
C LEU A 66 6.08 1.91 14.97
N SER A 67 7.16 1.69 15.70
CA SER A 67 8.11 0.65 15.32
C SER A 67 7.32 -0.65 15.17
N SER A 68 7.44 -1.32 14.03
CA SER A 68 6.84 -2.62 13.67
C SER A 68 7.08 -3.74 14.71
N ARG A 69 7.89 -3.48 15.74
CA ARG A 69 8.28 -4.39 16.81
C ARG A 69 7.14 -5.02 17.62
N PHE A 70 5.92 -4.46 17.58
CA PHE A 70 4.85 -4.88 18.49
C PHE A 70 3.73 -5.74 17.88
N ALA A 71 3.75 -6.08 16.58
CA ALA A 71 2.60 -6.74 15.95
C ALA A 71 2.90 -7.83 14.90
N ASN A 72 4.16 -8.18 14.63
CA ASN A 72 4.48 -9.14 13.58
C ASN A 72 5.19 -10.39 14.13
N PHE A 73 4.71 -11.56 13.73
CA PHE A 73 5.24 -12.87 14.13
C PHE A 73 6.49 -13.30 13.34
N TRP A 74 6.89 -12.54 12.32
CA TRP A 74 7.99 -12.87 11.40
C TRP A 74 9.21 -11.97 11.60
N SER A 75 10.40 -12.54 11.48
CA SER A 75 11.66 -11.79 11.55
C SER A 75 11.90 -10.98 10.26
N GLU A 76 12.17 -9.70 10.40
CA GLU A 76 12.57 -8.81 9.30
C GLU A 76 13.93 -9.21 8.71
N ASP A 77 13.98 -9.42 7.39
CA ASP A 77 15.23 -9.55 6.66
C ASP A 77 15.82 -8.15 6.41
N SER A 78 16.51 -7.61 7.41
CA SER A 78 17.21 -6.33 7.30
C SER A 78 18.35 -6.35 6.28
N THR A 79 18.80 -7.54 5.84
CA THR A 79 19.86 -7.63 4.83
C THR A 79 19.39 -7.15 3.45
N CYS A 80 18.08 -6.98 3.25
CA CYS A 80 17.53 -6.29 2.06
C CYS A 80 18.01 -4.83 1.98
N LEU A 81 18.22 -4.16 3.12
CA LEU A 81 18.70 -2.78 3.16
C LEU A 81 20.14 -2.67 2.62
N THR A 82 20.98 -3.68 2.83
CA THR A 82 22.32 -3.72 2.23
C THR A 82 22.25 -3.77 0.71
N TRP A 83 21.33 -4.57 0.16
CA TRP A 83 21.11 -4.63 -1.29
C TRP A 83 20.58 -3.31 -1.85
N PHE A 84 19.74 -2.59 -1.11
CA PHE A 84 19.27 -1.25 -1.47
C PHE A 84 20.41 -0.23 -1.60
N ASN A 85 21.45 -0.31 -0.75
CA ASN A 85 22.61 0.58 -0.83
C ASN A 85 23.42 0.42 -2.13
N GLU A 86 23.27 -0.71 -2.82
CA GLU A 86 23.94 -0.99 -4.10
C GLU A 86 23.12 -0.50 -5.30
N GLN A 87 21.87 -0.07 -5.10
CA GLN A 87 20.97 0.36 -6.16
C GLN A 87 21.05 1.88 -6.40
N PRO A 88 20.96 2.35 -7.65
CA PRO A 88 20.85 3.77 -7.96
C PRO A 88 19.68 4.43 -7.23
N ALA A 89 19.80 5.73 -6.96
CA ALA A 89 18.69 6.52 -6.41
C ALA A 89 17.46 6.42 -7.32
N GLU A 90 16.26 6.37 -6.71
CA GLU A 90 14.98 6.39 -7.42
C GLU A 90 14.85 5.35 -8.54
N SER A 91 15.37 4.13 -8.33
CA SER A 91 15.38 3.06 -9.34
C SER A 91 14.59 1.81 -8.96
N VAL A 92 14.35 1.57 -7.66
CA VAL A 92 13.85 0.30 -7.13
C VAL A 92 12.34 0.32 -6.94
N ILE A 93 11.66 -0.66 -7.51
CA ILE A 93 10.24 -0.93 -7.27
C ILE A 93 10.11 -1.74 -5.98
N TYR A 94 9.35 -1.26 -5.01
CA TYR A 94 8.98 -2.04 -3.84
C TYR A 94 7.61 -2.66 -4.02
N VAL A 95 7.50 -3.98 -3.81
CA VAL A 95 6.26 -4.74 -3.99
C VAL A 95 5.91 -5.42 -2.68
N ALA A 96 4.78 -5.02 -2.08
CA ALA A 96 4.29 -5.66 -0.85
C ALA A 96 2.76 -5.60 -0.72
N PHE A 97 2.18 -6.79 -0.55
CA PHE A 97 0.73 -6.98 -0.46
C PHE A 97 0.23 -7.51 0.91
N ARG A 98 1.14 -7.69 1.88
CA ARG A 98 0.88 -8.36 3.19
C ARG A 98 0.28 -9.78 3.05
N SER A 99 0.01 -10.45 4.18
CA SER A 99 -0.42 -11.86 4.27
C SER A 99 -1.82 -12.16 3.71
N PHE A 100 -2.62 -11.14 3.41
CA PHE A 100 -4.04 -11.32 3.04
C PHE A 100 -4.28 -11.44 1.53
N THR A 101 -3.21 -11.59 0.73
CA THR A 101 -3.32 -11.72 -0.72
C THR A 101 -3.20 -13.15 -1.19
N VAL A 102 -4.26 -13.64 -1.85
CA VAL A 102 -4.25 -14.91 -2.55
C VAL A 102 -4.21 -14.60 -4.04
N PHE A 103 -3.00 -14.56 -4.61
CA PHE A 103 -2.87 -14.64 -6.06
C PHE A 103 -3.17 -16.07 -6.50
N ASN A 104 -3.99 -16.24 -7.53
CA ASN A 104 -3.93 -17.50 -8.27
C ASN A 104 -2.59 -17.56 -9.02
N LYS A 105 -2.15 -18.77 -9.40
CA LYS A 105 -0.85 -18.98 -10.04
C LYS A 105 -0.66 -18.10 -11.28
N GLN A 106 -1.69 -18.01 -12.13
CA GLN A 106 -1.65 -17.19 -13.34
C GLN A 106 -1.35 -15.72 -13.01
N GLN A 107 -2.06 -15.14 -12.05
CA GLN A 107 -1.89 -13.73 -11.68
C GLN A 107 -0.55 -13.46 -11.00
N PHE A 108 -0.04 -14.43 -10.22
CA PHE A 108 1.29 -14.38 -9.64
C PHE A 108 2.38 -14.40 -10.72
N ASP A 109 2.22 -15.25 -11.73
CA ASP A 109 3.15 -15.38 -12.85
C ASP A 109 3.16 -14.11 -13.72
N GLU A 110 2.00 -13.51 -13.99
CA GLU A 110 1.91 -12.21 -14.70
C GLU A 110 2.65 -11.09 -13.95
N LEU A 111 2.55 -11.06 -12.62
CA LEU A 111 3.32 -10.11 -11.79
C LEU A 111 4.82 -10.36 -11.88
N ALA A 112 5.25 -11.62 -11.75
CA ALA A 112 6.66 -11.98 -11.88
C ALA A 112 7.22 -11.59 -13.25
N ILE A 113 6.50 -11.91 -14.33
CA ILE A 113 6.88 -11.56 -15.70
C ILE A 113 6.88 -10.04 -15.89
N GLY A 114 5.89 -9.31 -15.38
CA GLY A 114 5.84 -7.84 -15.47
C GLY A 114 7.01 -7.16 -14.77
N LEU A 115 7.41 -7.65 -13.60
CA LEU A 115 8.59 -7.17 -12.88
C LEU A 115 9.89 -7.47 -13.65
N GLU A 116 10.03 -8.68 -14.18
CA GLU A 116 11.16 -9.05 -15.06
C GLU A 116 11.25 -8.12 -16.27
N LEU A 117 10.15 -7.96 -17.01
CA LEU A 117 10.07 -7.14 -18.23
C LEU A 117 10.26 -5.65 -17.99
N SER A 118 9.97 -5.15 -16.78
CA SER A 118 10.22 -3.73 -16.44
C SER A 118 11.71 -3.36 -16.55
N GLY A 119 12.61 -4.34 -16.45
CA GLY A 119 14.06 -4.12 -16.41
C GLY A 119 14.53 -3.27 -15.23
N LYS A 120 13.65 -2.94 -14.28
CA LYS A 120 13.98 -2.14 -13.09
C LYS A 120 14.38 -3.05 -11.95
N PRO A 121 15.29 -2.60 -11.07
CA PRO A 121 15.50 -3.26 -9.80
C PRO A 121 14.20 -3.36 -9.00
N PHE A 122 13.97 -4.48 -8.31
CA PHE A 122 12.79 -4.62 -7.45
C PHE A 122 13.07 -5.40 -6.17
N LEU A 123 12.40 -5.00 -5.09
CA LEU A 123 12.27 -5.82 -3.89
C LEU A 123 10.83 -6.31 -3.80
N TRP A 124 10.63 -7.63 -3.81
CA TRP A 124 9.32 -8.24 -3.68
C TRP A 124 9.19 -9.03 -2.38
N VAL A 125 8.28 -8.57 -1.51
CA VAL A 125 7.92 -9.29 -0.28
C VAL A 125 6.92 -10.38 -0.60
N VAL A 126 7.33 -11.63 -0.43
CA VAL A 126 6.51 -12.82 -0.67
C VAL A 126 6.46 -13.61 0.64
N GLN A 127 5.37 -13.46 1.39
CA GLN A 127 5.22 -14.19 2.64
C GLN A 127 4.97 -15.67 2.40
N PRO A 128 5.76 -16.56 3.02
CA PRO A 128 5.45 -17.98 3.03
C PRO A 128 4.34 -18.24 4.07
N ASP A 129 3.07 -18.32 3.66
CA ASP A 129 2.15 -19.37 4.14
C ASP A 129 0.70 -19.28 3.61
N LEU A 130 0.18 -20.43 3.12
CA LEU A 130 -0.95 -21.17 3.73
C LEU A 130 -1.25 -22.53 3.07
N THR A 131 -0.75 -22.88 1.86
CA THR A 131 -1.01 -24.22 1.28
C THR A 131 0.02 -24.87 0.35
N GLU A 132 1.18 -24.33 -0.03
CA GLU A 132 2.09 -25.07 -0.93
C GLU A 132 3.57 -24.69 -0.81
N ARG A 133 4.46 -25.66 -1.09
CA ARG A 133 5.90 -25.64 -0.79
C ARG A 133 6.62 -24.40 -1.34
N PRO A 134 7.64 -23.86 -0.62
CA PRO A 134 8.42 -22.70 -1.04
C PRO A 134 9.10 -22.86 -2.42
N ASP A 135 9.41 -24.08 -2.82
CA ASP A 135 10.32 -24.36 -3.95
C ASP A 135 9.71 -24.10 -5.35
N ASN A 136 8.40 -23.85 -5.46
CA ASN A 136 7.69 -23.73 -6.75
C ASN A 136 6.72 -22.53 -6.86
N VAL A 137 6.85 -21.53 -5.99
CA VAL A 137 5.94 -20.36 -6.01
C VAL A 137 6.15 -19.52 -7.27
N TYR A 138 7.41 -19.34 -7.69
CA TYR A 138 7.77 -18.55 -8.86
C TYR A 138 7.66 -19.31 -10.19
N PRO A 139 7.58 -18.61 -11.34
CA PRO A 139 7.75 -19.24 -12.64
C PRO A 139 9.10 -19.95 -12.77
N ASP A 140 9.17 -20.95 -13.64
CA ASP A 140 10.38 -21.76 -13.86
C ASP A 140 11.63 -20.91 -14.03
N ARG A 141 12.63 -21.10 -13.15
CA ARG A 141 13.92 -20.40 -13.16
C ARG A 141 13.82 -18.86 -13.02
N PHE A 142 12.68 -18.31 -12.61
CA PHE A 142 12.47 -16.87 -12.43
C PHE A 142 13.59 -16.24 -11.59
N GLU A 143 13.87 -16.79 -10.41
CA GLU A 143 14.90 -16.27 -9.51
C GLU A 143 16.29 -16.19 -10.16
N LYS A 144 16.61 -17.15 -11.05
CA LYS A 144 17.87 -17.13 -11.81
C LYS A 144 17.88 -16.05 -12.88
N ARG A 145 16.75 -15.78 -13.54
CA ARG A 145 16.64 -14.73 -14.57
C ARG A 145 16.76 -13.35 -13.96
N VAL A 146 16.20 -13.15 -12.76
CA VAL A 146 16.21 -11.85 -12.08
C VAL A 146 17.32 -11.70 -11.04
N ALA A 147 18.27 -12.63 -10.91
CA ALA A 147 19.28 -12.61 -9.84
C ALA A 147 20.13 -11.32 -9.77
N GLY A 148 20.29 -10.61 -10.89
CA GLY A 148 20.98 -9.31 -10.96
C GLY A 148 20.06 -8.09 -10.92
N GLN A 149 18.75 -8.28 -10.82
CA GLN A 149 17.72 -7.24 -10.93
C GLN A 149 16.78 -7.23 -9.72
N GLY A 150 16.25 -8.38 -9.34
CA GLY A 150 15.23 -8.52 -8.32
C GLY A 150 15.77 -9.20 -7.06
N ARG A 151 15.17 -8.84 -5.93
CA ARG A 151 15.35 -9.53 -4.66
C ARG A 151 14.00 -9.91 -4.07
N MET A 152 13.87 -11.16 -3.65
CA MET A 152 12.67 -11.68 -3.00
C MET A 152 12.97 -11.95 -1.52
N VAL A 153 12.07 -11.54 -0.64
CA VAL A 153 12.21 -11.72 0.81
C VAL A 153 10.88 -12.12 1.44
N GLY A 154 10.92 -12.91 2.52
CA GLY A 154 9.71 -13.30 3.24
C GLY A 154 9.05 -12.12 3.97
N TRP A 155 9.88 -11.24 4.53
CA TRP A 155 9.44 -10.07 5.28
C TRP A 155 10.52 -8.99 5.25
N ALA A 156 10.13 -7.73 5.09
CA ALA A 156 11.04 -6.59 5.00
C ALA A 156 10.71 -5.53 6.05
N PRO A 157 11.70 -4.77 6.54
CA PRO A 157 11.47 -3.56 7.34
C PRO A 157 10.84 -2.47 6.45
N GLN A 158 9.53 -2.56 6.22
CA GLN A 158 8.79 -1.81 5.18
C GLN A 158 9.03 -0.30 5.26
N ARG A 159 9.06 0.25 6.48
CA ARG A 159 9.28 1.69 6.70
C ARG A 159 10.67 2.12 6.25
N GLU A 160 11.70 1.39 6.66
CA GLU A 160 13.10 1.64 6.30
C GLU A 160 13.29 1.47 4.79
N VAL A 161 12.65 0.46 4.20
CA VAL A 161 12.62 0.27 2.75
C VAL A 161 11.99 1.46 2.05
N LEU A 162 10.77 1.86 2.42
CA LEU A 162 10.05 2.99 1.80
C LEU A 162 10.76 4.33 2.00
N ALA A 163 11.55 4.48 3.06
CA ALA A 163 12.35 5.67 3.31
C ALA A 163 13.70 5.67 2.57
N HIS A 164 14.08 4.57 1.93
CA HIS A 164 15.37 4.44 1.25
C HIS A 164 15.42 5.29 -0.04
N PRO A 165 16.50 6.05 -0.30
CA PRO A 165 16.61 6.91 -1.48
C PRO A 165 16.50 6.19 -2.83
N SER A 166 16.80 4.90 -2.88
CA SER A 166 16.71 4.09 -4.10
C SER A 166 15.28 3.71 -4.47
N ILE A 167 14.28 3.88 -3.59
CA ILE A 167 12.88 3.59 -3.93
C ILE A 167 12.37 4.56 -4.99
N THR A 168 11.73 4.01 -6.01
CA THR A 168 11.10 4.78 -7.09
C THR A 168 9.57 4.76 -7.01
N CYS A 169 8.99 3.60 -6.66
CA CYS A 169 7.55 3.47 -6.46
C CYS A 169 7.20 2.28 -5.55
N PHE A 170 5.97 2.30 -5.05
CA PHE A 170 5.41 1.26 -4.19
C PHE A 170 4.20 0.60 -4.85
N LEU A 171 4.36 -0.65 -5.26
CA LEU A 171 3.27 -1.53 -5.68
C LEU A 171 2.60 -2.16 -4.45
N THR A 172 1.33 -1.83 -4.22
CA THR A 172 0.63 -2.15 -2.97
C THR A 172 -0.84 -2.50 -3.16
N HIS A 173 -1.37 -3.27 -2.21
CA HIS A 173 -2.79 -3.53 -2.03
C HIS A 173 -3.59 -2.36 -1.47
N CYS A 174 -2.96 -1.22 -1.16
CA CYS A 174 -3.62 -0.04 -0.61
C CYS A 174 -4.21 -0.24 0.79
N GLY A 175 -3.68 -1.15 1.61
CA GLY A 175 -4.01 -1.18 3.04
C GLY A 175 -3.62 0.15 3.70
N TRP A 176 -4.45 0.64 4.63
CA TRP A 176 -4.30 2.01 5.14
C TRP A 176 -2.94 2.27 5.81
N ASN A 177 -2.41 1.34 6.60
CA ASN A 177 -1.10 1.52 7.25
C ASN A 177 0.05 1.65 6.23
N SER A 178 0.10 0.76 5.23
CA SER A 178 1.08 0.85 4.14
C SER A 178 0.90 2.12 3.31
N THR A 179 -0.34 2.58 3.14
CA THR A 179 -0.66 3.85 2.46
C THR A 179 -0.08 5.03 3.23
N MET A 180 -0.29 5.08 4.55
CA MET A 180 0.26 6.16 5.38
C MET A 180 1.78 6.14 5.40
N GLU A 181 2.43 4.97 5.48
CA GLU A 181 3.89 4.86 5.38
C GLU A 181 4.43 5.39 4.04
N GLY A 182 3.80 5.06 2.92
CA GLY A 182 4.21 5.57 1.61
C GLY A 182 3.99 7.08 1.44
N VAL A 183 2.90 7.61 2.01
CA VAL A 183 2.65 9.06 2.05
C VAL A 183 3.72 9.77 2.89
N SER A 184 4.06 9.21 4.05
CA SER A 184 5.10 9.76 4.94
C SER A 184 6.50 9.73 4.35
N THR A 185 6.76 8.84 3.39
CA THR A 185 8.06 8.77 2.70
C THR A 185 8.07 9.51 1.36
N GLY A 186 6.89 9.91 0.85
CA GLY A 186 6.72 10.65 -0.40
C GLY A 186 6.88 9.78 -1.64
N VAL A 187 6.57 8.49 -1.52
CA VAL A 187 6.76 7.50 -2.59
C VAL A 187 5.50 7.40 -3.46
N PRO A 188 5.61 7.49 -4.80
CA PRO A 188 4.52 7.21 -5.72
C PRO A 188 3.96 5.79 -5.61
N PHE A 189 2.65 5.65 -5.81
CA PHE A 189 1.96 4.37 -5.66
C PHE A 189 1.58 3.74 -7.00
N LEU A 190 1.76 2.43 -7.09
CA LEU A 190 1.07 1.60 -8.05
C LEU A 190 0.06 0.73 -7.30
N THR A 191 -1.22 0.91 -7.60
CA THR A 191 -2.30 0.42 -6.74
C THR A 191 -2.97 -0.81 -7.32
N TRP A 192 -3.16 -1.81 -6.47
CA TRP A 192 -3.83 -3.06 -6.80
C TRP A 192 -4.59 -3.60 -5.57
N PRO A 193 -5.74 -3.00 -5.23
CA PRO A 193 -6.57 -3.42 -4.11
C PRO A 193 -7.27 -4.76 -4.38
N PHE A 194 -7.61 -5.48 -3.32
CA PHE A 194 -8.32 -6.76 -3.38
C PHE A 194 -9.71 -6.68 -2.77
N PHE A 195 -9.85 -6.09 -1.58
CA PHE A 195 -11.12 -6.08 -0.84
C PHE A 195 -11.20 -4.97 0.21
N GLY A 196 -12.40 -4.77 0.75
CA GLY A 196 -12.66 -3.91 1.89
C GLY A 196 -12.32 -2.45 1.64
N ASP A 197 -11.61 -1.84 2.59
CA ASP A 197 -11.21 -0.44 2.55
C ASP A 197 -10.20 -0.12 1.44
N GLN A 198 -9.47 -1.12 0.96
CA GLN A 198 -8.42 -0.97 -0.05
C GLN A 198 -8.91 -0.29 -1.35
N LEU A 199 -10.15 -0.57 -1.77
CA LEU A 199 -10.77 0.06 -2.95
C LEU A 199 -11.02 1.56 -2.75
N PHE A 200 -11.38 1.96 -1.52
CA PHE A 200 -11.55 3.37 -1.17
C PHE A 200 -10.20 4.07 -1.02
N ASN A 201 -9.23 3.40 -0.41
CA ASN A 201 -7.86 3.90 -0.27
C ASN A 201 -7.21 4.12 -1.64
N GLN A 202 -7.41 3.20 -2.60
CA GLN A 202 -7.00 3.41 -3.99
C GLN A 202 -7.59 4.70 -4.58
N SER A 203 -8.88 4.97 -4.35
CA SER A 203 -9.53 6.18 -4.85
C SER A 203 -8.95 7.45 -4.25
N TYR A 204 -8.58 7.43 -2.96
CA TYR A 204 -7.80 8.52 -2.38
C TYR A 204 -6.45 8.70 -3.07
N ILE A 205 -5.67 7.63 -3.21
CA ILE A 205 -4.34 7.66 -3.81
C ILE A 205 -4.37 8.19 -5.25
N CYS A 206 -5.27 7.65 -6.08
CA CYS A 206 -5.27 7.89 -7.52
C CYS A 206 -6.11 9.11 -7.95
N ASP A 207 -7.26 9.38 -7.32
CA ASP A 207 -8.19 10.42 -7.79
C ASP A 207 -8.09 11.71 -6.99
N ILE A 208 -7.96 11.59 -5.67
CA ILE A 208 -7.98 12.75 -4.75
C ILE A 208 -6.58 13.32 -4.61
N TRP A 209 -5.63 12.51 -4.16
CA TRP A 209 -4.24 12.90 -3.96
C TRP A 209 -3.45 12.89 -5.26
N LYS A 210 -3.84 12.02 -6.20
CA LYS A 210 -3.19 11.85 -7.52
C LYS A 210 -1.70 11.53 -7.39
N VAL A 211 -1.35 10.72 -6.40
CA VAL A 211 0.03 10.30 -6.09
C VAL A 211 0.32 8.87 -6.54
N GLY A 212 -0.53 8.31 -7.41
CA GLY A 212 -0.33 6.98 -7.93
C GLY A 212 -1.26 6.60 -9.08
N LEU A 213 -0.98 5.45 -9.69
CA LEU A 213 -1.75 4.88 -10.79
C LEU A 213 -2.43 3.57 -10.37
N ARG A 214 -3.50 3.22 -11.10
CA ARG A 214 -4.20 1.94 -10.98
C ARG A 214 -3.68 0.92 -11.98
N LEU A 215 -3.40 -0.29 -11.51
CA LEU A 215 -3.34 -1.47 -12.37
C LEU A 215 -4.77 -1.88 -12.74
N ASN A 216 -4.99 -2.14 -14.03
CA ASN A 216 -6.31 -2.46 -14.55
C ASN A 216 -6.36 -3.92 -15.01
N HIS A 217 -7.46 -4.59 -14.65
CA HIS A 217 -7.73 -5.92 -15.15
C HIS A 217 -8.13 -5.86 -16.62
N ASN A 218 -7.65 -6.83 -17.40
CA ASN A 218 -8.16 -7.08 -18.75
C ASN A 218 -9.57 -7.71 -18.69
N GLY A 219 -10.14 -8.00 -19.87
CA GLY A 219 -11.49 -8.59 -19.97
C GLY A 219 -11.66 -9.95 -19.27
N ASN A 220 -10.57 -10.62 -18.89
CA ASN A 220 -10.58 -11.89 -18.17
C ASN A 220 -10.33 -11.73 -16.66
N GLY A 221 -10.30 -10.49 -16.15
CA GLY A 221 -10.04 -10.24 -14.74
C GLY A 221 -8.56 -10.38 -14.35
N ILE A 222 -7.63 -10.37 -15.31
CA ILE A 222 -6.19 -10.51 -15.06
C ILE A 222 -5.48 -9.18 -15.31
N ILE A 223 -4.59 -8.79 -14.41
CA ILE A 223 -3.61 -7.72 -14.67
C ILE A 223 -2.43 -8.37 -15.39
N SER A 224 -2.22 -8.00 -16.65
CA SER A 224 -1.14 -8.57 -17.47
C SER A 224 0.22 -8.00 -17.11
N SER A 225 1.29 -8.73 -17.46
CA SER A 225 2.66 -8.25 -17.37
C SER A 225 2.86 -6.95 -18.15
N ASP A 226 2.23 -6.81 -19.31
CA ASP A 226 2.26 -5.58 -20.14
C ASP A 226 1.64 -4.38 -19.41
N GLU A 227 0.50 -4.56 -18.74
CA GLU A 227 -0.11 -3.50 -17.94
C GLU A 227 0.81 -3.09 -16.78
N ILE A 228 1.46 -4.06 -16.12
CA ILE A 228 2.41 -3.78 -15.03
C ILE A 228 3.58 -2.97 -15.54
N THR A 229 4.26 -3.44 -16.60
CA THR A 229 5.41 -2.74 -17.19
C THR A 229 5.02 -1.34 -17.65
N LYS A 230 3.92 -1.20 -18.40
CA LYS A 230 3.44 0.10 -18.89
C LYS A 230 3.08 1.07 -17.77
N LYS A 231 2.46 0.59 -16.70
CA LYS A 231 2.09 1.44 -15.56
C LYS A 231 3.28 1.82 -14.70
N VAL A 232 4.27 0.94 -14.58
CA VAL A 232 5.56 1.29 -13.98
C VAL A 232 6.20 2.42 -14.78
N ASP A 233 6.40 2.25 -16.09
CA ASP A 233 7.05 3.28 -16.91
C ASP A 233 6.29 4.61 -16.88
N GLY A 234 4.97 4.56 -17.08
CA GLY A 234 4.13 5.75 -17.00
C GLY A 234 4.11 6.44 -15.63
N LEU A 235 4.26 5.69 -14.53
CA LEU A 235 4.37 6.26 -13.19
C LEU A 235 5.70 6.98 -12.99
N LEU A 236 6.79 6.43 -13.55
CA LEU A 236 8.14 7.00 -13.44
C LEU A 236 8.35 8.21 -14.34
N GLU A 237 7.64 8.28 -15.47
CA GLU A 237 7.67 9.43 -16.38
C GLU A 237 6.78 10.61 -15.91
N ASP A 238 5.80 10.37 -15.03
CA ASP A 238 4.91 11.42 -14.51
C ASP A 238 5.53 12.16 -13.31
N GLU A 239 6.34 13.18 -13.63
CA GLU A 239 6.92 14.12 -12.65
C GLU A 239 5.85 14.82 -11.79
N GLY A 240 4.62 14.94 -12.29
CA GLY A 240 3.50 15.51 -11.56
C GLY A 240 3.09 14.63 -10.38
N ILE A 241 3.01 13.31 -10.58
CA ILE A 241 2.72 12.34 -9.51
C ILE A 241 3.79 12.43 -8.43
N LYS A 242 5.08 12.39 -8.83
CA LYS A 242 6.22 12.48 -7.91
C LYS A 242 6.21 13.77 -7.10
N THR A 243 5.99 14.91 -7.77
CA THR A 243 5.89 16.22 -7.12
C THR A 243 4.78 16.26 -6.08
N ARG A 244 3.60 15.68 -6.38
CA ARG A 244 2.48 15.61 -5.43
C ARG A 244 2.80 14.69 -4.24
N ALA A 245 3.45 13.55 -4.47
CA ALA A 245 3.84 12.63 -3.41
C ALA A 245 4.82 13.31 -2.42
N LEU A 246 5.86 13.97 -2.94
CA LEU A 246 6.80 14.76 -2.14
C LEU A 246 6.10 15.92 -1.41
N LYS A 247 5.11 16.55 -2.04
CA LYS A 247 4.34 17.63 -1.40
C LYS A 247 3.52 17.12 -0.23
N LEU A 248 2.89 15.95 -0.33
CA LEU A 248 2.14 15.36 0.78
C LEU A 248 3.06 15.01 1.95
N LYS A 249 4.24 14.44 1.68
CA LYS A 249 5.28 14.24 2.69
C LYS A 249 5.64 15.53 3.41
N GLU A 250 5.87 16.61 2.66
CA GLU A 250 6.19 17.93 3.22
C GLU A 250 5.03 18.48 4.08
N ILE A 251 3.79 18.33 3.63
CA ILE A 251 2.60 18.74 4.38
C ILE A 251 2.51 17.97 5.70
N GLU A 252 2.73 16.65 5.67
CA GLU A 252 2.76 15.86 6.90
C GLU A 252 3.89 16.33 7.82
N MET A 253 5.10 16.55 7.30
CA MET A 253 6.24 17.06 8.06
C MET A 253 5.97 18.44 8.69
N ASN A 254 5.20 19.28 8.01
CA ASN A 254 4.82 20.61 8.51
C ASN A 254 3.64 20.56 9.48
N SER A 255 2.76 19.56 9.38
CA SER A 255 1.71 19.37 10.39
C SER A 255 2.32 18.97 11.73
N ILE A 256 3.46 18.26 11.73
CA ILE A 256 4.26 17.94 12.94
C ILE A 256 4.63 19.19 13.75
N SER A 257 5.17 20.19 13.07
CA SER A 257 5.71 21.38 13.72
C SER A 257 4.61 22.23 14.36
N LYS A 258 3.37 22.12 13.85
CA LYS A 258 2.18 22.78 14.39
C LYS A 258 1.44 21.93 15.43
N SER A 259 1.40 20.59 15.27
CA SER A 259 0.68 19.67 16.15
C SER A 259 1.40 19.36 17.47
N GLY A 260 2.68 19.73 17.62
CA GLY A 260 3.37 19.68 18.92
C GLY A 260 2.67 20.46 20.03
N VAL A 261 1.72 21.33 19.67
CA VAL A 261 0.83 22.05 20.59
C VAL A 261 -0.39 21.21 21.01
N PHE A 262 -0.93 20.34 20.12
CA PHE A 262 -2.17 19.59 20.33
C PHE A 262 -2.01 18.38 21.26
N PHE A 263 -0.81 17.76 21.29
CA PHE A 263 -0.52 16.62 22.18
C PHE A 263 -0.24 17.01 23.63
N LYS A 264 -0.33 18.30 24.00
CA LYS A 264 -0.32 18.74 25.40
C LYS A 264 -1.71 18.70 26.06
N GLU A 265 -2.76 18.46 25.29
CA GLU A 265 -4.16 18.51 25.77
C GLU A 265 -4.83 17.13 25.86
N PHE A 266 -4.05 16.06 25.77
CA PHE A 266 -4.44 14.70 26.18
C PHE A 266 -3.61 14.27 27.39
#